data_AF-A0A511M999-F1
#
_entry.id   AF-A0A511M999-F1
#
_cell.length_a   1.000
_cell.length_b   1.000
_cell.length_c   1.000
_cell.angle_alpha   90.00
_cell.angle_beta   90.00
_cell.angle_gamma   90.00
#
_symmetry.space_group_name_H-M   'P 1'
#
loop_
_entity.id
_entity.type
_entity.pdbx_description
1 polymer ?
#
loop_
_entity_poly.entity_id
_entity_poly.type
_entity_poly.pdbx_seq_one_letter_code
_entity_poly.pdbx_strand_id
1 'polypeptide(L)'
;MTDHAAGPAPIRTLGGMLAQDLAETTPPRHKLHAYADVAVVVVVLAGTNLIAHFTTAWASIVTVPVAALVLLALMRRRGMNWHEFGLSPRHWRRGTLYALGAVGVVLAAVAIGAALPITRPFFLADRYATISGALIASMIVIPLQTVIPEELAFRGVLHGTLDRVYGARGVFAAGSLLFGLWHIASSLGLTSSNRGLAGFVGGGVMGQIIGILLAVVATAAAGVVFTWLRRRSGSLLAPIALHWSVNGAGALAAAIVWHTTMN
;
A
#
# COMPACT_ATOMS: atom_id res chain seq x y z
N MET A 1 63.06 7.56 -29.19
CA MET A 1 62.59 6.29 -28.61
C MET A 1 63.10 6.29 -27.17
N THR A 2 62.31 6.84 -26.24
CA THR A 2 62.68 6.99 -24.82
C THR A 2 62.00 5.89 -24.03
N ASP A 3 62.80 5.04 -23.42
CA ASP A 3 62.40 3.86 -22.66
C ASP A 3 61.97 4.29 -21.25
N HIS A 4 60.69 4.17 -20.94
CA HIS A 4 60.15 4.44 -19.60
C HIS A 4 60.22 3.17 -18.76
N ALA A 5 61.26 3.06 -17.93
CA ALA A 5 61.38 2.02 -16.92
C ALA A 5 60.23 2.11 -15.90
N ALA A 6 59.40 1.07 -15.83
CA ALA A 6 58.37 0.90 -14.81
C ALA A 6 59.03 0.58 -13.46
N GLY A 7 58.81 1.43 -12.45
CA GLY A 7 59.28 1.19 -11.08
C GLY A 7 58.59 -0.01 -10.41
N PRO A 8 59.22 -0.63 -9.39
CA PRO A 8 58.69 -1.83 -8.73
C PRO A 8 57.35 -1.55 -8.03
N ALA A 9 56.39 -2.46 -8.18
CA ALA A 9 55.09 -2.39 -7.53
C ALA A 9 55.25 -2.46 -6.00
N PRO A 10 54.56 -1.61 -5.22
CA PRO A 10 54.69 -1.61 -3.77
C PRO A 10 54.18 -2.93 -3.18
N ILE A 11 54.98 -3.54 -2.29
CA ILE A 11 54.62 -4.74 -1.54
C ILE A 11 53.48 -4.38 -0.58
N ARG A 12 52.26 -4.83 -0.90
CA ARG A 12 51.12 -4.76 0.04
C ARG A 12 51.36 -5.75 1.17
N THR A 13 51.34 -5.28 2.41
CA THR A 13 51.45 -6.14 3.59
C THR A 13 50.16 -6.95 3.76
N LEU A 14 50.28 -8.19 4.25
CA LEU A 14 49.13 -9.08 4.49
C LEU A 14 48.05 -8.42 5.36
N GLY A 15 48.45 -7.58 6.33
CA GLY A 15 47.56 -6.79 7.16
C GLY A 15 46.79 -5.70 6.40
N GLY A 16 47.40 -5.11 5.37
CA GLY A 16 46.72 -4.15 4.48
C GLY A 16 45.69 -4.82 3.57
N MET A 17 45.96 -6.06 3.14
CA MET A 17 45.00 -6.86 2.37
C MET A 17 43.80 -7.27 3.24
N LEU A 18 44.05 -7.78 4.45
CA LEU A 18 42.98 -8.15 5.39
C LEU A 18 42.13 -6.94 5.83
N ALA A 19 42.72 -5.76 6.02
CA ALA A 19 41.98 -4.55 6.36
C ALA A 19 41.14 -4.02 5.19
N GLN A 20 41.61 -4.17 3.96
CA GLN A 20 40.82 -3.86 2.75
C GLN A 20 39.67 -4.86 2.59
N ASP A 21 39.90 -6.15 2.73
CA ASP A 21 38.84 -7.18 2.66
C ASP A 21 37.78 -6.99 3.77
N LEU A 22 38.18 -6.59 4.98
CA LEU A 22 37.25 -6.26 6.06
C LEU A 22 36.48 -4.94 5.81
N ALA A 23 37.10 -3.97 5.13
CA ALA A 23 36.43 -2.75 4.71
C ALA A 23 35.48 -2.98 3.52
N GLU A 24 35.78 -3.93 2.65
CA GLU A 24 34.97 -4.31 1.48
C GLU A 24 33.75 -5.17 1.87
N THR A 25 33.86 -5.94 2.95
CA THR A 25 32.77 -6.77 3.50
C THR A 25 31.75 -5.97 4.33
N THR A 26 32.09 -4.75 4.76
CA THR A 26 31.16 -3.89 5.50
C THR A 26 30.36 -3.03 4.52
N PRO A 27 29.02 -3.18 4.42
CA PRO A 27 28.24 -2.36 3.51
C PRO A 27 28.43 -0.87 3.85
N PRO A 28 28.64 0.01 2.85
CA PRO A 28 28.87 1.43 3.09
C PRO A 28 27.73 2.00 3.95
N ARG A 29 28.05 2.82 4.95
CA ARG A 29 27.11 3.35 5.98
C ARG A 29 25.74 3.77 5.42
N HIS A 30 25.72 4.35 4.22
CA HIS A 30 24.50 4.74 3.51
C HIS A 30 23.53 3.57 3.24
N LYS A 31 24.03 2.38 2.88
CA LYS A 31 23.21 1.18 2.68
C LYS A 31 22.62 0.69 4.00
N LEU A 32 23.39 0.67 5.09
CA LEU A 32 22.89 0.26 6.41
C LEU A 32 21.73 1.16 6.88
N HIS A 33 21.84 2.48 6.68
CA HIS A 33 20.75 3.40 6.98
C HIS A 33 19.50 3.13 6.14
N ALA A 34 19.65 2.78 4.85
CA ALA A 34 18.51 2.47 3.99
C ALA A 34 17.78 1.17 4.41
N TYR A 35 18.51 0.12 4.80
CA TYR A 35 17.89 -1.09 5.37
C TYR A 35 17.19 -0.79 6.70
N ALA A 36 17.80 0.03 7.57
CA ALA A 36 17.19 0.46 8.83
C ALA A 36 15.91 1.27 8.60
N ASP A 37 15.87 2.13 7.57
CA ASP A 37 14.66 2.88 7.20
C ASP A 37 13.52 1.94 6.78
N VAL A 38 13.79 0.93 5.95
CA VAL A 38 12.79 -0.09 5.59
C VAL A 38 12.29 -0.81 6.84
N ALA A 39 13.19 -1.26 7.73
CA ALA A 39 12.81 -1.96 8.95
C ALA A 39 11.93 -1.09 9.86
N VAL A 40 12.30 0.18 10.08
CA VAL A 40 11.52 1.13 10.87
C VAL A 40 10.13 1.32 10.28
N VAL A 41 10.02 1.52 8.96
CA VAL A 41 8.73 1.67 8.28
C VAL A 41 7.88 0.43 8.50
N VAL A 42 8.42 -0.77 8.25
CA VAL A 42 7.67 -2.03 8.42
C VAL A 42 7.20 -2.22 9.86
N VAL A 43 8.06 -1.98 10.86
CA VAL A 43 7.70 -2.11 12.27
C VAL A 43 6.61 -1.11 12.66
N VAL A 44 6.72 0.15 12.23
CA VAL A 44 5.69 1.17 12.51
C VAL A 44 4.38 0.81 11.84
N LEU A 45 4.38 0.32 10.60
CA LEU A 45 3.17 -0.13 9.93
C LEU A 45 2.54 -1.32 10.65
N ALA A 46 3.31 -2.34 11.00
CA ALA A 46 2.80 -3.48 11.76
C ALA A 46 2.18 -3.05 13.10
N GLY A 47 2.88 -2.21 13.86
CA GLY A 47 2.36 -1.67 15.13
C GLY A 47 1.11 -0.81 14.93
N THR A 48 1.09 0.02 13.90
CA THR A 48 -0.07 0.87 13.53
C THR A 48 -1.28 0.01 13.22
N ASN A 49 -1.12 -1.07 12.46
CA ASN A 49 -2.19 -2.00 12.12
C ASN A 49 -2.76 -2.68 13.36
N LEU A 50 -1.88 -3.19 14.23
CA LEU A 50 -2.29 -3.82 15.48
C LEU A 50 -3.06 -2.86 16.40
N ILE A 51 -2.55 -1.63 16.55
CA ILE A 51 -3.21 -0.60 17.36
C ILE A 51 -4.58 -0.24 16.76
N ALA A 52 -4.64 -0.02 15.45
CA ALA A 52 -5.87 0.39 14.78
C ALA A 52 -6.99 -0.67 14.85
N HIS A 53 -6.64 -1.96 14.89
CA HIS A 53 -7.64 -3.04 14.85
C HIS A 53 -7.92 -3.70 16.21
N PHE A 54 -7.01 -3.63 17.19
CA PHE A 54 -7.13 -4.40 18.44
C PHE A 54 -7.13 -3.55 19.72
N THR A 55 -7.32 -2.23 19.62
CA THR A 55 -7.35 -1.37 20.83
C THR A 55 -8.70 -0.67 21.01
N THR A 56 -8.86 0.56 20.51
CA THR A 56 -10.06 1.38 20.72
C THR A 56 -10.59 1.95 19.41
N ALA A 57 -11.86 2.35 19.40
CA ALA A 57 -12.47 3.02 18.26
C ALA A 57 -11.77 4.35 17.91
N TRP A 58 -11.24 5.07 18.90
CA TRP A 58 -10.46 6.28 18.63
C TRP A 58 -9.13 5.96 17.96
N ALA A 59 -8.45 4.90 18.40
CA ALA A 59 -7.20 4.45 17.80
C ALA A 59 -7.39 4.00 16.33
N SER A 60 -8.50 3.33 16.01
CA SER A 60 -8.81 2.95 14.61
C SER A 60 -9.01 4.15 13.67
N ILE A 61 -9.34 5.32 14.23
CA ILE A 61 -9.52 6.56 13.47
C ILE A 61 -8.18 7.31 13.30
N VAL A 62 -7.41 7.46 14.37
CA VAL A 62 -6.27 8.41 14.37
C VAL A 62 -4.93 7.75 14.06
N THR A 63 -4.76 6.46 14.37
CA THR A 63 -3.42 5.84 14.35
C THR A 63 -2.83 5.76 12.95
N VAL A 64 -3.61 5.38 11.92
CA VAL A 64 -3.11 5.30 10.53
C VAL A 64 -2.75 6.69 9.96
N PRO A 65 -3.61 7.72 10.04
CA PRO A 65 -3.23 9.08 9.63
C PRO A 65 -1.98 9.61 10.33
N VAL A 66 -1.90 9.47 11.65
CA VAL A 66 -0.76 9.96 12.43
C VAL A 66 0.52 9.22 12.04
N ALA A 67 0.48 7.89 11.94
CA ALA A 67 1.64 7.10 11.56
C ALA A 67 2.14 7.47 10.15
N ALA A 68 1.24 7.67 9.18
CA ALA A 68 1.60 8.07 7.82
C ALA A 68 2.32 9.43 7.79
N LEU A 69 1.81 10.42 8.55
CA LEU A 69 2.43 11.74 8.65
C LEU A 69 3.79 11.69 9.38
N VAL A 70 3.88 10.94 10.47
CA VAL A 70 5.13 10.76 11.24
C VAL A 70 6.19 10.08 10.38
N LEU A 71 5.84 9.00 9.67
CA LEU A 71 6.74 8.32 8.75
C LEU A 71 7.20 9.22 7.61
N LEU A 72 6.29 9.99 7.00
CA LEU A 72 6.62 10.97 5.98
C LEU A 72 7.64 11.99 6.52
N ALA A 73 7.39 12.59 7.69
CA ALA A 73 8.28 13.58 8.28
C ALA A 73 9.64 12.98 8.64
N LEU A 74 9.67 11.78 9.22
CA LEU A 74 10.88 11.07 9.60
C LEU A 74 11.75 10.78 8.37
N MET A 75 11.17 10.21 7.32
CA MET A 75 11.89 9.89 6.09
C MET A 75 12.32 11.15 5.34
N ARG A 76 11.52 12.21 5.38
CA ARG A 76 11.87 13.51 4.82
C ARG A 76 13.09 14.12 5.54
N ARG A 77 13.20 13.96 6.86
CA ARG A 77 14.36 14.36 7.66
C ARG A 77 15.59 13.50 7.39
N ARG A 78 15.40 12.23 7.01
CA ARG A 78 16.48 11.33 6.55
C ARG A 78 16.88 11.51 5.07
N GLY A 79 16.43 12.59 4.43
CA GLY A 79 16.88 12.99 3.10
C GLY A 79 16.10 12.37 1.94
N MET A 80 14.90 11.84 2.15
CA MET A 80 13.98 11.51 1.05
C MET A 80 13.40 12.76 0.40
N ASN A 81 13.40 12.80 -0.92
CA ASN A 81 12.85 13.88 -1.72
C ASN A 81 11.37 13.67 -2.01
N TRP A 82 10.65 14.76 -2.32
CA TRP A 82 9.21 14.73 -2.65
C TRP A 82 8.85 13.82 -3.83
N HIS A 83 9.76 13.63 -4.79
CA HIS A 83 9.51 12.74 -5.94
C HIS A 83 9.57 11.26 -5.54
N GLU A 84 10.37 10.90 -4.54
CA GLU A 84 10.44 9.54 -4.00
C GLU A 84 9.12 9.18 -3.28
N PHE A 85 8.51 10.15 -2.60
CA PHE A 85 7.16 10.02 -2.04
C PHE A 85 6.03 10.08 -3.09
N GLY A 86 6.30 10.47 -4.34
CA GLY A 86 5.26 10.68 -5.36
C GLY A 86 4.44 11.95 -5.16
N LEU A 87 4.97 12.90 -4.40
CA LEU A 87 4.34 14.18 -4.07
C LEU A 87 4.91 15.35 -4.91
N SER A 88 5.82 15.08 -5.84
CA SER A 88 6.40 16.14 -6.67
C SER A 88 5.38 16.73 -7.66
N PRO A 89 5.24 18.08 -7.72
CA PRO A 89 4.36 18.75 -8.69
C PRO A 89 4.66 18.43 -10.15
N ARG A 90 5.91 18.05 -10.47
CA ARG A 90 6.36 17.70 -11.83
C ARG A 90 5.51 16.59 -12.48
N HIS A 91 4.90 15.73 -11.66
CA HIS A 91 4.12 14.59 -12.15
C HIS A 91 2.61 14.81 -12.07
N TRP A 92 2.12 16.00 -11.70
CA TRP A 92 0.67 16.21 -11.52
C TRP A 92 -0.13 15.95 -12.78
N ARG A 93 0.27 16.49 -13.94
CA ARG A 93 -0.43 16.26 -15.22
C ARG A 93 -0.57 14.77 -15.54
N ARG A 94 0.55 14.04 -15.48
CA ARG A 94 0.58 12.59 -15.75
C ARG A 94 -0.21 11.83 -14.67
N GLY A 95 -0.05 12.19 -13.41
CA GLY A 95 -0.80 11.68 -12.27
C GLY A 95 -2.31 11.78 -12.47
N THR A 96 -2.81 12.95 -12.84
CA THR A 96 -4.23 13.19 -13.09
C THR A 96 -4.76 12.36 -14.27
N LEU A 97 -4.01 12.21 -15.36
CA LEU A 97 -4.45 11.37 -16.49
C LEU A 97 -4.61 9.91 -16.09
N TYR A 98 -3.63 9.34 -15.37
CA TYR A 98 -3.72 7.98 -14.85
C TYR A 98 -4.82 7.85 -13.79
N ALA A 99 -5.04 8.88 -12.96
CA ALA A 99 -6.12 8.92 -11.98
C ALA A 99 -7.49 8.83 -12.64
N LEU A 100 -7.75 9.66 -13.66
CA LEU A 100 -9.02 9.66 -14.39
C LEU A 100 -9.27 8.31 -15.08
N GLY A 101 -8.25 7.74 -15.73
CA GLY A 101 -8.36 6.40 -16.34
C GLY A 101 -8.67 5.32 -15.30
N ALA A 102 -7.97 5.33 -14.16
CA ALA A 102 -8.19 4.38 -13.08
C ALA A 102 -9.59 4.49 -12.46
N VAL A 103 -10.07 5.72 -12.21
CA VAL A 103 -11.43 5.97 -11.71
C VAL A 103 -12.45 5.46 -12.72
N GLY A 104 -12.30 5.79 -14.01
CA GLY A 104 -13.22 5.33 -15.05
C GLY A 104 -13.33 3.81 -15.14
N VAL A 105 -12.19 3.11 -15.10
CA VAL A 105 -12.17 1.63 -15.10
C VAL A 105 -12.89 1.05 -13.89
N VAL A 106 -12.64 1.59 -12.69
CA VAL A 106 -13.27 1.09 -11.46
C VAL A 106 -14.77 1.36 -11.44
N LEU A 107 -15.20 2.57 -11.81
CA LEU A 107 -16.63 2.90 -11.87
C LEU A 107 -17.37 1.99 -12.86
N ALA A 108 -16.77 1.71 -14.02
CA ALA A 108 -17.33 0.76 -14.97
C ALA A 108 -17.43 -0.66 -14.39
N ALA A 109 -16.35 -1.16 -13.76
CA ALA A 109 -16.35 -2.49 -13.14
C ALA A 109 -17.38 -2.62 -12.00
N VAL A 110 -17.49 -1.60 -11.15
CA VAL A 110 -18.47 -1.53 -10.06
C VAL A 110 -19.90 -1.49 -10.62
N ALA A 111 -20.16 -0.67 -11.65
CA ALA A 111 -21.47 -0.59 -12.28
C ALA A 111 -21.88 -1.94 -12.90
N ILE A 112 -20.97 -2.59 -13.64
CA ILE A 112 -21.20 -3.92 -14.21
C ILE A 112 -21.45 -4.95 -13.09
N GLY A 113 -20.62 -4.96 -12.05
CA GLY A 113 -20.76 -5.89 -10.93
C GLY A 113 -22.07 -5.69 -10.15
N ALA A 114 -22.52 -4.45 -9.98
CA ALA A 114 -23.78 -4.15 -9.30
C ALA A 114 -25.01 -4.53 -10.15
N ALA A 115 -24.90 -4.45 -11.48
CA ALA A 115 -25.98 -4.79 -12.41
C ALA A 115 -26.14 -6.30 -12.63
N LEU A 116 -25.06 -7.08 -12.52
CA LEU A 116 -25.09 -8.51 -12.77
C LEU A 116 -25.65 -9.30 -11.56
N PRO A 117 -26.69 -10.14 -11.75
CA PRO A 117 -27.30 -10.90 -10.66
C PRO A 117 -26.34 -11.82 -9.91
N ILE A 118 -25.35 -12.39 -10.61
CA ILE A 118 -24.37 -13.32 -10.03
C ILE A 118 -23.41 -12.63 -9.05
N THR A 119 -23.12 -11.34 -9.25
CA THR A 119 -22.21 -10.56 -8.40
C THR A 119 -22.93 -9.67 -7.40
N ARG A 120 -24.21 -9.38 -7.61
CA ARG A 120 -25.04 -8.53 -6.73
C ARG A 120 -24.99 -8.95 -5.25
N PRO A 121 -24.98 -10.25 -4.86
CA PRO A 121 -24.88 -10.66 -3.46
C PRO A 121 -23.59 -10.21 -2.75
N PHE A 122 -22.50 -9.97 -3.49
CA PHE A 122 -21.23 -9.48 -2.91
C PHE A 122 -21.29 -7.99 -2.53
N PHE A 123 -22.26 -7.24 -3.05
CA PHE A 123 -22.54 -5.84 -2.68
C PHE A 123 -23.46 -5.72 -1.45
N LEU A 124 -24.07 -6.82 -0.99
CA LEU A 124 -24.92 -6.83 0.20
C LEU A 124 -24.05 -6.93 1.46
N ALA A 125 -23.53 -5.79 1.91
CA ALA A 125 -22.73 -5.65 3.12
C ALA A 125 -23.46 -4.77 4.15
N ASP A 126 -23.62 -5.28 5.38
CA ASP A 126 -24.44 -4.65 6.43
C ASP A 126 -23.95 -3.26 6.85
N ARG A 127 -22.66 -2.96 6.62
CA ARG A 127 -21.99 -1.69 6.94
C ARG A 127 -22.56 -0.46 6.22
N TYR A 128 -23.25 -0.64 5.09
CA TYR A 128 -23.72 0.47 4.24
C TYR A 128 -25.24 0.48 4.05
N ALA A 129 -25.99 0.14 5.10
CA ALA A 129 -27.46 0.07 5.06
C ALA A 129 -28.18 1.42 4.88
N THR A 130 -27.48 2.57 4.91
CA THR A 130 -28.07 3.89 4.66
C THR A 130 -27.29 4.69 3.61
N ILE A 131 -28.02 5.40 2.73
CA ILE A 131 -27.42 6.24 1.68
C ILE A 131 -26.62 7.40 2.27
N SER A 132 -27.15 8.09 3.29
CA SER A 132 -26.47 9.22 3.93
C SER A 132 -25.17 8.78 4.63
N GLY A 133 -25.19 7.64 5.33
CA GLY A 133 -23.99 7.04 5.91
C GLY A 133 -22.95 6.66 4.87
N ALA A 134 -23.38 6.05 3.75
CA ALA A 134 -22.48 5.70 2.65
C ALA A 134 -21.87 6.93 1.96
N LEU A 135 -22.62 8.03 1.80
CA LEU A 135 -22.11 9.29 1.26
C LEU A 135 -21.05 9.92 2.17
N ILE A 136 -21.32 10.04 3.47
CA ILE A 136 -20.35 10.56 4.45
C ILE A 136 -19.11 9.66 4.48
N ALA A 137 -19.31 8.34 4.51
CA ALA A 137 -18.22 7.39 4.47
C ALA A 137 -17.37 7.57 3.20
N SER A 138 -17.99 7.62 2.03
CA SER A 138 -17.31 7.69 0.73
C SER A 138 -16.60 9.02 0.48
N MET A 139 -17.18 10.14 0.90
CA MET A 139 -16.66 11.48 0.60
C MET A 139 -15.74 12.04 1.69
N ILE A 140 -15.84 11.58 2.93
CA ILE A 140 -15.12 12.18 4.07
C ILE A 140 -14.29 11.11 4.78
N VAL A 141 -14.93 10.08 5.32
CA VAL A 141 -14.26 9.13 6.21
C VAL A 141 -13.22 8.30 5.45
N ILE A 142 -13.59 7.67 4.34
CA ILE A 142 -12.71 6.83 3.52
C ILE A 142 -11.50 7.62 3.02
N PRO A 143 -11.66 8.82 2.39
CA PRO A 143 -10.51 9.62 1.96
C PRO A 143 -9.52 9.95 3.09
N LEU A 144 -10.03 10.43 4.23
CA LEU A 144 -9.22 11.02 5.28
C LEU A 144 -8.65 10.00 6.26
N GLN A 145 -9.41 8.95 6.58
CA GLN A 145 -9.02 7.93 7.54
C GLN A 145 -8.24 6.78 6.88
N THR A 146 -8.54 6.47 5.61
CA THR A 146 -8.00 5.27 4.94
C THR A 146 -7.14 5.64 3.73
N VAL A 147 -7.74 6.18 2.67
CA VAL A 147 -7.11 6.27 1.35
C VAL A 147 -5.83 7.10 1.38
N ILE A 148 -5.91 8.36 1.84
CA ILE A 148 -4.76 9.27 1.82
C ILE A 148 -3.67 8.75 2.78
N PRO A 149 -3.97 8.40 4.04
CA PRO A 149 -2.98 7.83 4.94
C PRO A 149 -2.31 6.56 4.41
N GLU A 150 -3.08 5.58 3.94
CA GLU A 150 -2.53 4.31 3.48
C GLU A 150 -1.70 4.49 2.21
N GLU A 151 -2.15 5.28 1.23
CA GLU A 151 -1.35 5.54 0.03
C GLU A 151 -0.08 6.33 0.34
N LEU A 152 -0.12 7.26 1.30
CA LEU A 152 1.06 7.96 1.76
C LEU A 152 2.05 7.00 2.44
N ALA A 153 1.56 6.10 3.30
CA ALA A 153 2.35 5.11 4.00
C ALA A 153 2.97 4.07 3.05
N PHE A 154 2.16 3.44 2.20
CA PHE A 154 2.59 2.34 1.35
C PHE A 154 3.22 2.81 0.04
N ARG A 155 2.61 3.75 -0.69
CA ARG A 155 3.05 4.17 -2.05
C ARG A 155 3.93 5.42 -2.01
N GLY A 156 3.90 6.14 -0.89
CA GLY A 156 4.83 7.22 -0.60
C GLY A 156 6.06 6.70 0.12
N VAL A 157 5.92 6.40 1.41
CA VAL A 157 7.05 6.10 2.30
C VAL A 157 7.67 4.73 2.04
N LEU A 158 6.90 3.64 2.20
CA LEU A 158 7.42 2.27 2.05
C LEU A 158 7.93 2.01 0.63
N HIS A 159 7.21 2.47 -0.40
CA HIS A 159 7.67 2.37 -1.78
C HIS A 159 9.01 3.07 -1.99
N GLY A 160 9.17 4.30 -1.48
CA GLY A 160 10.41 5.05 -1.63
C GLY A 160 11.59 4.43 -0.87
N THR A 161 11.37 3.91 0.34
CA THR A 161 12.43 3.22 1.10
C THR A 161 12.82 1.89 0.47
N LEU A 162 11.85 1.10 -0.02
CA LEU A 162 12.11 -0.15 -0.74
C LEU A 162 12.84 0.10 -2.07
N ASP A 163 12.51 1.18 -2.81
CA ASP A 163 13.14 1.47 -4.10
C ASP A 163 14.63 1.80 -3.93
N ARG A 164 15.01 2.46 -2.83
CA ARG A 164 16.42 2.75 -2.48
C ARG A 164 17.26 1.50 -2.23
N VAL A 165 16.64 0.44 -1.71
CA VAL A 165 17.35 -0.78 -1.26
C VAL A 165 17.28 -1.89 -2.30
N TYR A 166 16.09 -2.15 -2.83
CA TYR A 166 15.78 -3.32 -3.65
C TYR A 166 15.32 -2.97 -5.08
N GLY A 167 15.19 -1.67 -5.38
CA GLY A 167 14.70 -1.17 -6.66
C GLY A 167 13.30 -1.69 -7.01
N ALA A 168 12.99 -1.70 -8.31
CA ALA A 168 11.66 -2.02 -8.80
C ALA A 168 11.15 -3.40 -8.35
N ARG A 169 12.01 -4.44 -8.43
CA ARG A 169 11.61 -5.83 -8.11
C ARG A 169 11.21 -5.96 -6.65
N GLY A 170 12.00 -5.42 -5.73
CA GLY A 170 11.67 -5.49 -4.30
C GLY A 170 10.46 -4.64 -3.95
N VAL A 171 10.28 -3.49 -4.59
CA VAL A 171 9.06 -2.68 -4.41
C VAL A 171 7.81 -3.45 -4.84
N PHE A 172 7.84 -4.12 -6.01
CA PHE A 172 6.72 -4.94 -6.46
C PHE A 172 6.49 -6.15 -5.56
N ALA A 173 7.55 -6.86 -5.16
CA ALA A 173 7.41 -8.07 -4.33
C ALA A 173 7.06 -7.73 -2.87
N ALA A 174 7.96 -7.05 -2.15
CA ALA A 174 7.79 -6.76 -0.73
C ALA A 174 6.66 -5.75 -0.48
N GLY A 175 6.55 -4.70 -1.30
CA GLY A 175 5.50 -3.70 -1.15
C GLY A 175 4.11 -4.29 -1.33
N SER A 176 3.92 -5.17 -2.32
CA SER A 176 2.63 -5.84 -2.55
C SER A 176 2.32 -6.90 -1.50
N LEU A 177 3.33 -7.68 -1.08
CA LEU A 177 3.16 -8.67 0.00
C LEU A 177 2.76 -7.99 1.32
N LEU A 178 3.49 -6.96 1.73
CA LEU A 178 3.21 -6.21 2.96
C LEU A 178 1.82 -5.54 2.90
N PHE A 179 1.42 -5.05 1.72
CA PHE A 179 0.06 -4.54 1.53
C PHE A 179 -1.00 -5.63 1.63
N GLY A 180 -0.73 -6.84 1.15
CA GLY A 180 -1.60 -8.00 1.39
C GLY A 180 -1.74 -8.33 2.88
N LEU A 181 -0.60 -8.43 3.58
CA LEU A 181 -0.57 -8.75 5.02
C LEU A 181 -1.25 -7.69 5.89
N TRP A 182 -1.19 -6.41 5.50
CA TRP A 182 -1.90 -5.31 6.16
C TRP A 182 -3.41 -5.57 6.30
N HIS A 183 -4.00 -6.32 5.37
CA HIS A 183 -5.44 -6.58 5.33
C HIS A 183 -5.89 -7.80 6.14
N ILE A 184 -4.99 -8.50 6.84
CA ILE A 184 -5.37 -9.65 7.68
C ILE A 184 -6.35 -9.21 8.78
N ALA A 185 -5.98 -8.19 9.55
CA ALA A 185 -6.77 -7.76 10.71
C ALA A 185 -8.15 -7.24 10.30
N SER A 186 -8.24 -6.45 9.23
CA SER A 186 -9.52 -5.95 8.70
C SER A 186 -10.39 -7.05 8.06
N SER A 187 -9.82 -8.21 7.74
CA SER A 187 -10.54 -9.36 7.19
C SER A 187 -11.11 -10.30 8.25
N LEU A 188 -10.83 -10.06 9.54
CA LEU A 188 -11.44 -10.78 10.66
C LEU A 188 -12.95 -10.44 10.70
N GLY A 189 -13.79 -11.33 10.16
CA GLY A 189 -15.24 -11.14 10.05
C GLY A 189 -15.76 -10.74 8.66
N LEU A 190 -14.91 -10.77 7.64
CA LEU A 190 -15.31 -10.48 6.25
C LEU A 190 -16.39 -11.46 5.74
N THR A 191 -16.24 -12.76 6.04
CA THR A 191 -17.22 -13.78 5.65
C THR A 191 -18.54 -13.63 6.39
N SER A 192 -18.52 -13.33 7.69
CA SER A 192 -19.75 -13.15 8.47
C SER A 192 -20.55 -11.91 8.09
N SER A 193 -19.91 -10.90 7.48
CA SER A 193 -20.54 -9.61 7.15
C SER A 193 -20.87 -9.43 5.67
N ASN A 194 -20.58 -10.44 4.83
CA ASN A 194 -20.82 -10.39 3.38
C ASN A 194 -21.54 -11.64 2.90
N ARG A 195 -22.80 -11.48 2.48
CA ARG A 195 -23.66 -12.61 2.09
C ARG A 195 -23.12 -13.38 0.89
N GLY A 196 -22.61 -12.69 -0.13
CA GLY A 196 -22.03 -13.33 -1.32
C GLY A 196 -20.81 -14.18 -0.97
N LEU A 197 -19.91 -13.65 -0.14
CA LEU A 197 -18.73 -14.39 0.28
C LEU A 197 -19.09 -15.57 1.18
N ALA A 198 -20.00 -15.40 2.15
CA ALA A 198 -20.48 -16.48 3.00
C ALA A 198 -21.10 -17.63 2.18
N GLY A 199 -21.88 -17.30 1.14
CA GLY A 199 -22.46 -18.29 0.23
C GLY A 199 -21.42 -19.01 -0.63
N PHE A 200 -20.29 -18.36 -0.93
CA PHE A 200 -19.24 -18.91 -1.78
C PHE A 200 -18.24 -19.80 -1.02
N VAL A 201 -17.77 -19.36 0.16
CA VAL A 201 -16.73 -20.07 0.93
C VAL A 201 -17.24 -20.75 2.21
N GLY A 202 -18.52 -20.57 2.54
CA GLY A 202 -19.12 -21.07 3.77
C GLY A 202 -18.87 -20.18 4.99
N GLY A 203 -19.50 -20.54 6.11
CA GLY A 203 -19.37 -19.88 7.41
C GLY A 203 -18.38 -20.56 8.37
N GLY A 204 -18.32 -20.06 9.60
CA GLY A 204 -17.48 -20.63 10.66
C GLY A 204 -15.98 -20.38 10.47
N VAL A 205 -15.16 -21.08 11.25
CA VAL A 205 -13.71 -20.86 11.33
C VAL A 205 -13.01 -21.12 9.98
N MET A 206 -13.39 -22.18 9.27
CA MET A 206 -12.81 -22.49 7.96
C MET A 206 -13.17 -21.44 6.91
N GLY A 207 -14.43 -21.03 6.85
CA GLY A 207 -14.87 -19.94 5.97
C GLY A 207 -14.09 -18.65 6.25
N GLN A 208 -13.91 -18.30 7.54
CA GLN A 208 -13.10 -17.14 7.93
C GLN A 208 -11.64 -17.24 7.47
N ILE A 209 -10.98 -18.38 7.66
CA ILE A 209 -9.59 -18.57 7.21
C ILE A 209 -9.48 -18.40 5.69
N ILE A 210 -10.37 -19.05 4.93
CA ILE A 210 -10.40 -18.94 3.46
C ILE A 210 -10.66 -17.49 3.04
N GLY A 211 -11.61 -16.81 3.68
CA GLY A 211 -11.93 -15.41 3.41
C GLY A 211 -10.73 -14.48 3.64
N ILE A 212 -9.98 -14.67 4.73
CA ILE A 212 -8.76 -13.90 5.00
C ILE A 212 -7.70 -14.18 3.93
N LEU A 213 -7.45 -15.44 3.58
CA LEU A 213 -6.47 -15.79 2.55
C LEU A 213 -6.82 -15.18 1.19
N LEU A 214 -8.10 -15.25 0.79
CA LEU A 214 -8.59 -14.61 -0.43
C LEU A 214 -8.40 -13.10 -0.39
N ALA A 215 -8.71 -12.45 0.73
CA ALA A 215 -8.51 -11.01 0.89
C ALA A 215 -7.02 -10.63 0.80
N VAL A 216 -6.13 -11.37 1.45
CA VAL A 216 -4.67 -11.13 1.40
C VAL A 216 -4.14 -11.29 -0.02
N VAL A 217 -4.54 -12.35 -0.74
CA VAL A 217 -4.11 -12.57 -2.13
C VAL A 217 -4.66 -11.48 -3.05
N ALA A 218 -5.95 -11.15 -2.94
CA ALA A 218 -6.59 -10.12 -3.75
C ALA A 218 -5.96 -8.74 -3.51
N THR A 219 -5.71 -8.38 -2.25
CA THR A 219 -5.07 -7.10 -1.91
C THR A 219 -3.59 -7.08 -2.26
N ALA A 220 -2.85 -8.19 -2.18
CA ALA A 220 -1.49 -8.27 -2.71
C ALA A 220 -1.46 -8.06 -4.23
N ALA A 221 -2.39 -8.67 -4.98
CA ALA A 221 -2.53 -8.44 -6.42
C ALA A 221 -2.88 -6.98 -6.74
N ALA A 222 -3.80 -6.37 -5.98
CA ALA A 222 -4.06 -4.94 -6.05
C ALA A 222 -2.79 -4.13 -5.74
N GLY A 223 -1.99 -4.58 -4.77
CA GLY A 223 -0.68 -4.04 -4.41
C GLY A 223 0.25 -3.86 -5.61
N VAL A 224 0.29 -4.85 -6.49
CA VAL A 224 1.04 -4.81 -7.75
C VAL A 224 0.49 -3.74 -8.68
N VAL A 225 -0.84 -3.64 -8.83
CA VAL A 225 -1.49 -2.61 -9.67
C VAL A 225 -1.21 -1.20 -9.15
N PHE A 226 -1.38 -0.96 -7.85
CA PHE A 226 -1.06 0.33 -7.23
C PHE A 226 0.42 0.70 -7.40
N THR A 227 1.32 -0.28 -7.23
CA THR A 227 2.76 -0.08 -7.42
C THR A 227 3.09 0.27 -8.86
N TRP A 228 2.51 -0.46 -9.82
CA TRP A 228 2.63 -0.15 -11.25
C TRP A 228 2.12 1.26 -11.54
N LEU A 229 0.94 1.62 -11.04
CA LEU A 229 0.32 2.91 -11.26
C LEU A 229 1.18 4.05 -10.71
N ARG A 230 1.68 3.89 -9.47
CA ARG A 230 2.60 4.83 -8.81
C ARG A 230 3.90 5.03 -9.58
N ARG A 231 4.48 3.97 -10.15
CA ARG A 231 5.71 4.07 -10.97
C ARG A 231 5.44 4.70 -12.34
N ARG A 232 4.32 4.32 -12.98
CA ARG A 232 3.95 4.81 -14.30
C ARG A 232 3.51 6.27 -14.28
N SER A 233 2.87 6.72 -13.22
CA SER A 233 2.45 8.12 -13.07
C SER A 233 3.55 9.00 -12.47
N GLY A 234 4.43 8.43 -11.62
CA GLY A 234 5.38 9.20 -10.80
C GLY A 234 4.70 9.97 -9.66
N SER A 235 3.41 9.72 -9.40
CA SER A 235 2.58 10.51 -8.49
C SER A 235 1.69 9.63 -7.60
N LEU A 236 1.38 10.13 -6.40
CA LEU A 236 0.37 9.55 -5.52
C LEU A 236 -1.08 9.87 -5.94
N LEU A 237 -1.31 10.85 -6.82
CA LEU A 237 -2.67 11.20 -7.25
C LEU A 237 -3.40 10.01 -7.89
N ALA A 238 -2.70 9.26 -8.75
CA ALA A 238 -3.26 8.10 -9.43
C ALA A 238 -3.64 6.95 -8.46
N PRO A 239 -2.75 6.46 -7.59
CA PRO A 239 -3.12 5.43 -6.63
C PRO A 239 -4.14 5.93 -5.58
N ILE A 240 -4.09 7.19 -5.14
CA ILE A 240 -5.14 7.76 -4.26
C ILE A 240 -6.51 7.70 -4.93
N ALA A 241 -6.60 8.14 -6.19
CA ALA A 241 -7.86 8.13 -6.93
C ALA A 241 -8.37 6.70 -7.19
N LEU A 242 -7.49 5.75 -7.51
CA LEU A 242 -7.84 4.34 -7.66
C LEU A 242 -8.34 3.73 -6.35
N HIS A 243 -7.65 3.99 -5.23
CA HIS A 243 -8.00 3.45 -3.93
C HIS A 243 -9.38 4.00 -3.50
N TRP A 244 -9.55 5.31 -3.61
CA TRP A 244 -10.83 5.96 -3.33
C TRP A 244 -11.94 5.44 -4.23
N SER A 245 -11.73 5.26 -5.54
CA SER A 245 -12.79 4.77 -6.41
C SER A 245 -13.22 3.36 -6.02
N VAL A 246 -12.28 2.46 -5.67
CA VAL A 246 -12.64 1.09 -5.23
C VAL A 246 -13.46 1.12 -3.95
N ASN A 247 -13.03 1.89 -2.95
CA ASN A 247 -13.67 1.90 -1.63
C ASN A 247 -14.93 2.77 -1.59
N GLY A 248 -14.80 3.99 -2.08
CA GLY A 248 -15.85 5.00 -2.10
C GLY A 248 -16.98 4.63 -3.06
N ALA A 249 -16.68 4.22 -4.30
CA ALA A 249 -17.73 3.78 -5.21
C ALA A 249 -18.32 2.42 -4.78
N GLY A 250 -17.49 1.51 -4.23
CA GLY A 250 -17.97 0.26 -3.65
C GLY A 250 -18.96 0.48 -2.51
N ALA A 251 -18.69 1.41 -1.60
CA ALA A 251 -19.60 1.80 -0.51
C ALA A 251 -20.94 2.34 -1.03
N LEU A 252 -20.90 3.23 -2.03
CA LEU A 252 -22.12 3.79 -2.63
C LEU A 252 -22.91 2.72 -3.38
N ALA A 253 -22.24 1.87 -4.16
CA ALA A 253 -22.88 0.78 -4.88
C ALA A 253 -23.51 -0.24 -3.91
N ALA A 254 -22.84 -0.57 -2.81
CA ALA A 254 -23.39 -1.42 -1.75
C ALA A 254 -24.67 -0.83 -1.16
N ALA A 255 -24.69 0.45 -0.83
CA ALA A 255 -25.88 1.12 -0.31
C ALA A 255 -27.04 1.14 -1.32
N ILE A 256 -26.75 1.42 -2.60
CA ILE A 256 -27.76 1.40 -3.67
C ILE A 256 -28.33 0.00 -3.88
N VAL A 257 -27.46 -1.02 -3.97
CA VAL A 257 -27.90 -2.41 -4.13
C VAL A 257 -28.72 -2.87 -2.94
N TRP A 258 -28.31 -2.52 -1.72
CA TRP A 258 -29.05 -2.83 -0.50
C TRP A 258 -30.47 -2.26 -0.54
N HIS A 259 -30.61 -0.95 -0.79
CA HIS A 259 -31.91 -0.27 -0.85
C HIS A 259 -32.81 -0.72 -2.01
N THR A 260 -32.24 -1.22 -3.11
CA THR A 260 -33.02 -1.69 -4.27
C THR A 260 -33.33 -3.18 -4.23
N THR A 261 -32.83 -3.93 -3.24
CA THR A 261 -33.06 -5.37 -3.10
C THR A 261 -33.84 -5.71 -1.84
N MET A 262 -33.64 -4.95 -0.75
CA MET A 262 -34.18 -5.26 0.57
C MET A 262 -35.37 -4.38 0.99
N ASN A 263 -35.69 -3.35 0.21
CA ASN A 263 -36.92 -2.56 0.34
C ASN A 263 -37.89 -2.95 -0.79
#